data_AF-A0A740FIT6-F1
#
_entry.id   AF-A0A740FIT6-F1
#
_cell.length_a   1.000
_cell.length_b   1.000
_cell.length_c   1.000
_cell.angle_alpha   90.00
_cell.angle_beta   90.00
_cell.angle_gamma   90.00
#
_symmetry.space_group_name_H-M   'P 1'
#
loop_
_entity.id
_entity.type
_entity.pdbx_description
1 polymer ?
#
loop_
_entity_poly.entity_id
_entity_poly.type
_entity_poly.pdbx_seq_one_letter_code
_entity_poly.pdbx_strand_id
1 'polypeptide(L)' 'MECELIVERTSVGLEAARARGRIGGRRPKLTSEQWAQAGRLIGAGVPRQPVAIIYDVGLSTLYRKFPAGKS' A
#
# COMPACT_ATOMS: atom_id res chain seq x y z
N MET A 1 17.72 25.93 -17.00
CA MET A 1 16.72 27.00 -17.18
C MET A 1 15.43 26.51 -17.85
N GLU A 2 15.44 25.82 -19.00
CA GLU A 2 14.18 25.31 -19.59
C GLU A 2 13.58 24.08 -18.86
N CYS A 3 14.41 23.12 -18.44
CA CYS A 3 13.95 21.94 -17.69
C CYS A 3 13.39 22.31 -16.31
N GLU A 4 13.95 23.33 -15.66
CA GLU A 4 13.52 23.80 -14.34
C GLU A 4 12.08 24.34 -14.40
N LEU A 5 11.76 25.14 -15.42
CA LEU A 5 10.42 25.66 -15.64
C LEU A 5 9.38 24.55 -15.89
N ILE A 6 9.77 23.46 -16.57
CA ILE A 6 8.90 22.30 -16.80
C ILE A 6 8.63 21.54 -15.50
N VAL A 7 9.67 21.36 -14.67
CA VAL A 7 9.57 20.71 -13.35
C VAL A 7 8.66 21.53 -12.42
N GLU A 8 8.84 22.85 -12.37
CA GLU A 8 8.01 23.75 -11.56
C GLU A 8 6.54 23.66 -11.99
N ARG A 9 6.25 23.78 -13.29
CA ARG A 9 4.87 23.71 -13.81
C ARG A 9 4.21 22.36 -13.49
N THR A 10 4.96 21.27 -13.62
CA THR A 10 4.45 19.92 -13.30
C THR A 10 4.16 19.78 -11.80
N SER A 11 5.03 20.33 -10.96
CA SER A 11 4.89 20.30 -9.50
C SER A 11 3.65 21.06 -9.05
N VAL A 12 3.44 22.28 -9.56
CA VAL A 12 2.23 23.08 -9.30
C VAL A 12 0.96 22.33 -9.74
N GLY A 13 0.99 21.68 -10.90
CA GLY A 13 -0.13 20.86 -11.38
C GLY A 13 -0.44 19.66 -10.48
N LEU A 14 0.60 18.97 -9.97
CA LEU A 14 0.45 17.87 -9.03
C LEU A 14 -0.10 18.34 -7.68
N GLU A 15 0.34 19.49 -7.19
CA GLU A 15 -0.18 20.10 -5.96
C GLU A 15 -1.66 20.47 -6.09
N ALA A 16 -2.05 21.14 -7.19
CA ALA A 16 -3.45 21.46 -7.46
C ALA A 16 -4.32 20.19 -7.55
N ALA A 17 -3.79 19.09 -8.11
CA ALA A 17 -4.49 17.82 -8.13
C ALA A 17 -4.63 17.19 -6.74
N ARG A 18 -3.57 17.25 -5.91
CA ARG A 18 -3.61 16.78 -4.51
C ARG A 18 -4.61 17.57 -3.68
N ALA A 19 -4.67 18.90 -3.84
CA ALA A 19 -5.65 19.75 -3.16
C ALA A 19 -7.11 19.40 -3.51
N ARG A 20 -7.35 18.90 -4.72
CA ARG A 20 -8.66 18.36 -5.15
C ARG A 20 -8.94 16.92 -4.69
N GLY A 21 -8.08 16.33 -3.86
CA GLY A 21 -8.26 14.99 -3.30
C GLY A 21 -7.57 13.86 -4.09
N ARG A 22 -6.72 14.16 -5.07
CA ARG A 22 -5.92 13.12 -5.75
C ARG A 22 -4.83 12.59 -4.82
N ILE A 23 -4.98 11.36 -4.34
CA ILE A 23 -3.97 10.68 -3.50
C ILE A 23 -2.67 10.43 -4.31
N GLY A 24 -2.78 10.01 -5.57
CA GLY A 24 -1.64 9.63 -6.41
C GLY A 24 -1.08 8.25 -6.08
N GLY A 25 0.11 7.94 -6.61
CA GLY A 25 0.81 6.67 -6.36
C GLY A 25 0.16 5.43 -6.99
N ARG A 26 0.69 4.25 -6.63
CA ARG A 26 0.16 2.95 -7.08
C ARG A 26 -1.09 2.60 -6.26
N ARG A 27 -2.17 2.22 -6.94
CA ARG A 27 -3.40 1.76 -6.27
C ARG A 27 -3.13 0.50 -5.43
N PRO A 28 -3.63 0.42 -4.17
CA PRO A 28 -3.55 -0.79 -3.36
C PRO A 28 -4.22 -1.97 -4.06
N LYS A 29 -3.59 -3.16 -4.02
CA LYS A 29 -4.18 -4.40 -4.57
C LYS A 29 -5.32 -4.93 -3.70
N LEU A 30 -5.18 -4.82 -2.38
CA LEU A 30 -6.15 -5.34 -1.42
C LEU A 30 -7.03 -4.23 -0.85
N THR A 31 -8.31 -4.52 -0.66
CA THR A 31 -9.27 -3.64 0.01
C THR A 31 -9.06 -3.64 1.53
N SER A 32 -9.66 -2.66 2.22
CA SER A 32 -9.64 -2.59 3.69
C SER A 32 -10.23 -3.84 4.35
N GLU A 33 -11.31 -4.39 3.78
CA GLU A 33 -11.97 -5.60 4.26
C GLU A 33 -11.10 -6.84 4.10
N GLN A 34 -10.43 -6.98 2.96
CA GLN A 34 -9.48 -8.07 2.72
C GLN A 34 -8.30 -8.00 3.70
N TRP A 35 -7.82 -6.79 4.01
CA TRP A 35 -6.82 -6.62 5.05
C TRP A 35 -7.32 -7.04 6.43
N ALA A 36 -8.55 -6.66 6.79
CA ALA A 36 -9.14 -7.07 8.06
C ALA A 36 -9.27 -8.61 8.16
N GLN A 37 -9.69 -9.27 7.07
CA GLN A 37 -9.78 -10.73 7.02
C GLN A 37 -8.41 -11.41 7.10
N ALA A 38 -7.41 -10.93 6.35
CA ALA A 38 -6.04 -11.43 6.44
C ALA A 38 -5.46 -11.28 7.85
N GLY A 39 -5.74 -10.16 8.52
CA GLY A 39 -5.34 -9.91 9.91
C GLY A 39 -5.99 -10.89 10.88
N ARG A 40 -7.28 -11.19 10.72
CA ARG A 40 -7.98 -12.20 11.55
C ARG A 40 -7.36 -13.59 11.39
N LEU A 41 -7.03 -14.01 10.17
CA LEU A 41 -6.40 -15.31 9.92
C LEU A 41 -5.03 -15.41 10.60
N ILE A 42 -4.20 -14.37 10.45
CA ILE A 42 -2.87 -14.34 11.07
C ILE A 42 -2.98 -14.29 12.61
N GLY A 43 -3.92 -13.52 13.15
CA GLY A 43 -4.18 -13.45 14.59
C GLY A 43 -4.71 -14.76 15.18
N ALA A 44 -5.46 -15.54 14.40
CA ALA A 44 -5.90 -16.88 14.75
C ALA A 44 -4.78 -17.95 14.67
N GLY A 45 -3.55 -17.57 14.33
CA GLY A 45 -2.41 -18.46 14.25
C GLY A 45 -2.22 -19.15 12.90
N VAL A 46 -2.97 -18.78 11.86
CA VAL A 46 -2.77 -19.33 10.51
C VAL A 46 -1.40 -18.89 9.98
N PRO A 47 -0.57 -19.80 9.46
CA PRO A 47 0.73 -19.44 8.90
C PRO A 47 0.57 -18.46 7.73
N ARG A 48 1.50 -17.52 7.62
CA ARG A 48 1.45 -16.46 6.61
C ARG A 48 1.57 -16.97 5.17
N GLN A 49 2.11 -18.18 4.96
CA GLN A 49 2.30 -18.79 3.65
C GLN A 49 0.96 -19.10 2.94
N PRO A 50 0.02 -19.86 3.53
CA PRO A 50 -1.33 -19.99 2.98
C PRO A 50 -2.05 -18.66 2.75
N VAL A 51 -1.94 -17.72 3.71
CA VAL A 51 -2.58 -16.40 3.59
C VAL A 51 -2.04 -15.63 2.37
N ALA A 52 -0.74 -15.70 2.13
CA ALA A 52 -0.11 -15.09 0.96
C ALA A 52 -0.64 -15.67 -0.36
N ILE A 53 -0.85 -16.98 -0.41
CA ILE A 53 -1.39 -17.67 -1.59
C ILE A 53 -2.85 -17.26 -1.83
N ILE A 54 -3.69 -17.23 -0.79
CA ILE A 54 -5.11 -16.88 -0.89
C ILE A 54 -5.31 -15.48 -1.50
N TYR A 55 -4.50 -14.51 -1.07
CA TYR A 55 -4.61 -13.13 -1.53
C TYR A 55 -3.67 -12.79 -2.70
N ASP A 56 -2.91 -13.77 -3.19
CA ASP A 56 -1.88 -13.60 -4.22
C ASP A 56 -0.94 -12.42 -3.91
N VAL A 57 -0.35 -12.41 -2.71
CA VAL A 57 0.58 -11.38 -2.26
C VAL A 57 1.90 -12.00 -1.80
N GLY A 58 3.00 -11.27 -1.96
CA GLY A 58 4.28 -11.71 -1.42
C GLY A 58 4.27 -11.76 0.11
N LEU A 59 5.00 -12.70 0.71
CA LEU A 59 5.17 -12.80 2.17
C LEU A 59 5.63 -11.49 2.81
N SER A 60 6.53 -10.76 2.13
CA SER A 60 7.02 -9.45 2.55
C SER A 60 5.90 -8.43 2.74
N THR A 61 4.82 -8.54 1.96
CA THR A 61 3.62 -7.68 2.08
C THR A 61 2.87 -7.98 3.37
N LEU A 62 2.71 -9.27 3.71
CA LEU A 62 2.09 -9.67 4.97
C LEU A 62 2.95 -9.33 6.18
N TYR A 63 4.26 -9.51 6.13
CA TYR A 63 5.15 -9.13 7.22
C TYR A 63 5.23 -7.60 7.42
N ARG A 64 5.19 -6.81 6.33
CA ARG A 64 5.14 -5.36 6.42
C ARG A 64 3.85 -4.86 7.08
N LYS A 65 2.71 -5.52 6.81
CA LYS A 65 1.42 -5.13 7.37
C LYS A 65 1.16 -5.71 8.78
N PHE A 66 1.59 -6.95 9.00
CA PHE A 66 1.40 -7.73 10.23
C PHE A 66 2.77 -8.24 10.72
N PRO A 67 3.60 -7.36 11.31
CA PRO A 67 4.90 -7.74 11.82
C PRO A 67 4.75 -8.87 12.85
N ALA A 68 5.62 -9.88 12.76
CA ALA A 68 5.80 -10.81 13.87
C ALA A 68 6.46 -9.99 14.97
N GLY A 69 5.80 -9.86 16.13
CA GLY A 69 6.34 -9.11 17.26
C GLY A 69 7.79 -9.56 17.52
N LYS A 70 8.70 -8.59 17.64
CA LYS A 70 9.92 -8.83 18.39
C LYS A 70 9.47 -8.92 19.85
N SER A 71 9.81 -10.03 20.50
CA SER A 71 9.81 -10.13 21.95
C SER A 71 10.53 -8.95 22.59
#